data_AF-A0AAE3GG32-F1
#
_entry.id   AF-A0AAE3GG32-F1
#
_cell.length_a   1.000
_cell.length_b   1.000
_cell.length_c   1.000
_cell.angle_alpha   90.00
_cell.angle_beta   90.00
_cell.angle_gamma   90.00
#
_symmetry.space_group_name_H-M   'P 1'
#
loop_
_entity.id
_entity.type
_entity.pdbx_description
1 polymer ?
#
loop_
_entity_poly.entity_id
_entity_poly.type
_entity_poly.pdbx_seq_one_letter_code
_entity_poly.pdbx_strand_id
1 'polypeptide(L)'
;MRLFRTARRRAEPATRHAIAAPRHRRVLRAVAGWCLQYPDHTVLDRLPLLNASLRELPEHTPGRTELDTVVAFLADTEPLALAEHYVEVFDRKPRRTLHLSWYADGDTRRRGASLAALRRFYREHGFAPAEDELPDFLPVLLEFAAQVRDPEVADRALAGFRAGLELLHHNLGGVETAYRDAVGAVLATLPAPPAHAAPAELPDAPGNLVEFVGLEPYPLNTGGTR
;
A
#
# COMPACT_ATOMS: atom_id res chain seq x y z
N MET A 1 13.67 -57.18 21.75
CA MET A 1 12.34 -56.77 21.22
C MET A 1 11.72 -55.73 22.14
N ARG A 2 11.71 -54.45 21.72
CA ARG A 2 10.55 -53.53 21.78
C ARG A 2 11.00 -52.15 21.31
N LEU A 3 10.44 -51.78 20.16
CA LEU A 3 10.60 -50.52 19.44
C LEU A 3 9.94 -49.38 20.22
N PHE A 4 10.69 -48.33 20.56
CA PHE A 4 10.10 -47.05 20.92
C PHE A 4 9.93 -46.21 19.64
N ARG A 5 8.67 -46.14 19.23
CA ARG A 5 8.13 -45.40 18.09
C ARG A 5 8.35 -43.90 18.34
N THR A 6 9.23 -43.29 17.55
CA THR A 6 9.40 -41.83 17.51
C THR A 6 8.06 -41.19 17.13
N ALA A 7 7.45 -40.50 18.09
CA ALA A 7 6.26 -39.71 17.84
C ALA A 7 6.61 -38.61 16.83
N ARG A 8 6.00 -38.66 15.66
CA ARG A 8 5.99 -37.56 14.70
C ARG A 8 5.52 -36.31 15.43
N ARG A 9 6.43 -35.33 15.58
CA ARG A 9 6.11 -33.96 15.97
C ARG A 9 5.08 -33.46 14.96
N ARG A 10 3.81 -33.36 15.39
CA ARG A 10 2.74 -32.78 14.60
C ARG A 10 3.12 -31.31 14.43
N ALA A 11 3.45 -30.90 13.21
CA ALA A 11 3.72 -29.49 12.91
C ALA A 11 2.51 -28.68 13.37
N GLU A 12 2.75 -27.70 14.24
CA GLU A 12 1.74 -26.72 14.63
C GLU A 12 1.26 -25.99 13.37
N PRO A 13 -0.05 -25.76 13.21
CA PRO A 13 -0.55 -25.03 12.05
C PRO A 13 0.01 -23.62 12.10
N ALA A 14 0.63 -23.17 11.00
CA ALA A 14 1.11 -21.80 10.82
C ALA A 14 0.02 -20.82 11.28
N THR A 15 0.30 -20.03 12.31
CA THR A 15 -0.61 -19.03 12.86
C THR A 15 -1.08 -18.15 11.69
N ARG A 16 -2.36 -18.27 11.33
CA ARG A 16 -3.01 -17.26 10.48
C ARG A 16 -2.76 -15.93 11.17
N HIS A 17 -1.96 -15.05 10.57
CA HIS A 17 -1.73 -13.71 11.12
C HIS A 17 -3.11 -13.07 11.26
N ALA A 18 -3.58 -12.94 12.50
CA ALA A 18 -4.88 -12.34 12.78
C ALA A 18 -4.79 -10.86 12.40
N ILE A 19 -5.68 -10.40 11.53
CA ILE A 19 -5.74 -8.99 11.15
C ILE A 19 -6.06 -8.14 12.38
N ALA A 20 -5.48 -6.94 12.44
CA ALA A 20 -5.71 -6.03 13.56
C ALA A 20 -7.18 -5.59 13.67
N ALA A 21 -7.60 -5.23 14.89
CA ALA A 21 -8.94 -4.70 15.13
C ALA A 21 -9.22 -3.45 14.25
N PRO A 22 -10.48 -3.19 13.82
CA PRO A 22 -10.80 -2.08 12.92
C PRO A 22 -10.23 -0.72 13.33
N ARG A 23 -10.29 -0.39 14.63
CA ARG A 23 -9.71 0.86 15.16
C ARG A 23 -8.18 0.93 15.00
N HIS A 24 -7.46 -0.17 15.19
CA HIS A 24 -6.01 -0.21 15.05
C HIS A 24 -5.62 -0.09 13.57
N ARG A 25 -6.38 -0.75 12.67
CA ARG A 25 -6.17 -0.62 11.22
C ARG A 25 -6.32 0.82 10.74
N ARG A 26 -7.26 1.59 11.30
CA ARG A 26 -7.39 3.03 10.99
C ARG A 26 -6.14 3.81 11.36
N VAL A 27 -5.60 3.58 12.55
CA VAL A 27 -4.36 4.24 13.01
C VAL A 27 -3.19 3.86 12.09
N LEU A 28 -3.01 2.57 11.80
CA LEU A 28 -1.94 2.11 10.90
C LEU A 28 -2.07 2.73 9.50
N ARG A 29 -3.28 2.77 8.94
CA ARG A 29 -3.53 3.39 7.62
C ARG A 29 -3.25 4.89 7.63
N ALA A 30 -3.69 5.60 8.66
CA ALA A 30 -3.43 7.03 8.81
C ALA A 30 -1.92 7.33 8.90
N VAL A 31 -1.20 6.59 9.76
CA VAL A 31 0.25 6.74 9.92
C VAL A 31 0.98 6.40 8.62
N ALA A 32 0.63 5.29 7.96
CA ALA A 32 1.19 4.94 6.66
C ALA A 32 0.94 6.02 5.60
N GLY A 33 -0.26 6.63 5.60
CA GLY A 33 -0.61 7.73 4.69
C GLY A 33 0.35 8.91 4.85
N TRP A 34 0.56 9.34 6.10
CA TRP A 34 1.53 10.40 6.41
C TRP A 34 2.97 10.02 6.02
N CYS A 35 3.41 8.81 6.33
CA CYS A 35 4.75 8.34 5.99
C CYS A 35 5.01 8.22 4.48
N LEU A 36 3.97 8.23 3.64
CA LEU A 36 4.08 8.11 2.19
C LEU A 36 3.86 9.43 1.45
N GLN A 37 3.58 10.53 2.17
CA GLN A 37 3.58 11.87 1.59
C GLN A 37 5.01 12.37 1.33
N TYR A 38 5.14 13.37 0.46
CA TYR A 38 6.41 14.07 0.27
C TYR A 38 6.87 14.65 1.60
N PRO A 39 8.13 14.42 2.02
CA PRO A 39 8.61 14.71 3.38
C PRO A 39 8.94 16.20 3.56
N ASP A 40 7.92 17.05 3.52
CA ASP A 40 8.01 18.46 3.82
C ASP A 40 7.94 18.74 5.33
N HIS A 41 8.04 20.02 5.70
CA HIS A 41 7.87 20.45 7.09
C HIS A 41 6.56 19.98 7.73
N THR A 42 5.46 19.92 6.97
CA THR A 42 4.15 19.44 7.45
C THR A 42 4.23 18.00 7.94
N VAL A 43 4.85 17.12 7.14
CA VAL A 43 5.05 15.70 7.50
C VAL A 43 6.02 15.58 8.68
N LEU A 44 7.15 16.30 8.64
CA LEU A 44 8.18 16.22 9.67
C LEU A 44 7.69 16.68 11.04
N ASP A 45 6.92 17.77 11.09
CA ASP A 45 6.31 18.29 12.31
C ASP A 45 5.28 17.31 12.91
N ARG A 46 4.74 16.40 12.10
CA ARG A 46 3.76 15.39 12.51
C ARG A 46 4.40 14.15 13.15
N LEU A 47 5.68 13.88 12.91
CA LEU A 47 6.35 12.64 13.35
C LEU A 47 6.18 12.33 14.85
N PRO A 48 6.26 13.31 15.79
CA PRO A 48 6.01 13.03 17.21
C PRO A 48 4.60 12.47 17.48
N LEU A 49 3.58 12.96 16.78
CA LEU A 49 2.21 12.48 16.91
C LEU A 49 2.05 11.09 16.28
N LEU A 50 2.67 10.84 15.11
CA LEU A 50 2.63 9.53 14.47
C LEU A 50 3.23 8.47 15.39
N ASN A 51 4.39 8.76 15.97
CA ASN A 51 5.08 7.91 16.92
C ASN A 51 4.24 7.66 18.19
N ALA A 52 3.63 8.70 18.76
CA ALA A 52 2.71 8.56 19.90
C ALA A 52 1.51 7.65 19.55
N SER A 53 0.93 7.83 18.37
CA SER A 53 -0.22 7.04 17.90
C SER A 53 0.12 5.56 17.75
N LEU A 54 1.31 5.23 17.25
CA LEU A 54 1.78 3.84 17.16
C LEU A 54 1.99 3.20 18.53
N ARG A 55 2.48 3.96 19.52
CA ARG A 55 2.67 3.47 20.90
C ARG A 55 1.38 3.12 21.62
N GLU A 56 0.24 3.70 21.23
CA GLU A 56 -1.08 3.37 21.78
C GLU A 56 -1.62 2.02 21.26
N LEU A 57 -1.07 1.49 20.18
CA LEU A 57 -1.45 0.19 19.65
C LEU A 57 -0.82 -0.94 20.48
N PRO A 58 -1.45 -2.12 20.61
CA PRO A 58 -0.78 -3.29 21.18
C PRO A 58 0.52 -3.62 20.44
N GLU A 59 1.56 -4.05 21.16
CA GLU A 59 2.89 -4.35 20.59
C GLU A 59 2.85 -5.34 19.42
N HIS A 60 1.99 -6.36 19.53
CA HIS A 60 1.86 -7.42 18.53
C HIS A 60 0.88 -7.07 17.39
N THR A 61 0.52 -5.79 17.23
CA THR A 61 -0.37 -5.37 16.15
C THR A 61 0.37 -5.49 14.81
N PRO A 62 -0.11 -6.31 13.85
CA PRO A 62 0.56 -6.45 12.54
C PRO A 62 0.69 -5.11 11.81
N GLY A 63 1.87 -4.81 11.27
CA GLY A 63 2.16 -3.55 10.59
C GLY A 63 2.66 -2.43 11.52
N ARG A 64 2.59 -2.60 12.85
CA ARG A 64 3.06 -1.58 13.80
C ARG A 64 4.58 -1.42 13.73
N THR A 65 5.32 -2.52 13.85
CA THR A 65 6.80 -2.51 13.87
C THR A 65 7.36 -1.95 12.57
N GLU A 66 6.74 -2.31 11.43
CA GLU A 66 7.08 -1.78 10.12
C GLU A 66 6.93 -0.26 10.08
N LEU A 67 5.84 0.29 10.61
CA LEU A 67 5.65 1.75 10.68
C LEU A 67 6.55 2.43 11.71
N ASP A 68 6.88 1.78 12.83
CA ASP A 68 7.86 2.28 13.79
C ASP A 68 9.22 2.49 13.08
N THR A 69 9.65 1.54 12.23
CA THR A 69 10.86 1.68 11.41
C THR A 69 10.79 2.86 10.45
N VAL A 70 9.66 3.05 9.75
CA VAL A 70 9.52 4.18 8.80
C VAL A 70 9.52 5.51 9.52
N VAL A 71 8.79 5.65 10.63
CA VAL A 71 8.75 6.89 11.42
C VAL A 71 10.13 7.24 11.95
N ALA A 72 10.90 6.26 12.42
CA ALA A 72 12.28 6.47 12.85
C ALA A 72 13.18 6.90 11.67
N PHE A 73 13.08 6.23 10.53
CA PHE A 73 13.80 6.62 9.31
C PHE A 73 13.53 8.07 8.91
N LEU A 74 12.26 8.50 8.93
CA LEU A 74 11.88 9.89 8.61
C LEU A 74 12.45 10.89 9.63
N ALA A 75 12.51 10.52 10.91
CA ALA A 75 13.01 11.38 11.98
C ALA A 75 14.54 11.50 12.00
N ASP A 76 15.25 10.43 11.63
CA ASP A 76 16.71 10.33 11.72
C ASP A 76 17.42 10.76 10.42
N THR A 77 16.68 11.05 9.35
CA THR A 77 17.23 11.48 8.06
C THR A 77 17.16 13.00 7.93
N GLU A 78 18.25 13.62 7.44
CA GLU A 78 18.28 15.06 7.18
C GLU A 78 17.23 15.44 6.11
N PRO A 79 16.45 16.54 6.29
CA PRO A 79 15.31 16.86 5.42
C PRO A 79 15.61 16.94 3.92
N LEU A 80 16.72 17.56 3.51
CA LEU A 80 17.06 17.65 2.10
C LEU A 80 17.40 16.28 1.52
N ALA A 81 18.22 15.49 2.22
CA ALA A 81 18.54 14.12 1.83
C ALA A 81 17.29 13.23 1.77
N LEU A 82 16.35 13.42 2.70
CA LEU A 82 15.08 12.68 2.74
C LEU A 82 14.18 13.03 1.55
N ALA A 83 14.08 14.31 1.20
CA ALA A 83 13.34 14.78 0.03
C ALA A 83 13.96 14.26 -1.28
N GLU A 84 15.29 14.29 -1.41
CA GLU A 84 16.01 13.73 -2.56
C GLU A 84 15.75 12.22 -2.69
N HIS A 85 15.80 11.49 -1.57
CA HIS A 85 15.50 10.06 -1.53
C HIS A 85 14.06 9.76 -1.92
N TYR A 86 13.09 10.56 -1.45
CA TYR A 86 11.67 10.42 -1.84
C TYR A 86 11.51 10.53 -3.36
N VAL A 87 12.07 11.58 -3.97
CA VAL A 87 12.01 11.82 -5.42
C VAL A 87 12.70 10.69 -6.19
N GLU A 88 13.85 10.21 -5.70
CA GLU A 88 14.53 9.07 -6.30
C GLU A 88 13.65 7.82 -6.26
N VAL A 89 13.02 7.51 -5.13
CA VAL A 89 12.17 6.33 -4.96
C VAL A 89 10.90 6.42 -5.81
N PHE A 90 10.11 7.49 -5.69
CA PHE A 90 8.74 7.53 -6.19
C PHE A 90 8.61 8.21 -7.56
N ASP A 91 9.32 9.32 -7.80
CA ASP A 91 9.06 10.18 -8.96
C ASP A 91 9.92 9.80 -10.18
N ARG A 92 11.13 9.29 -9.95
CA ARG A 92 12.06 8.97 -11.05
C ARG A 92 11.79 7.62 -11.73
N LYS A 93 11.02 6.72 -11.10
CA LYS A 93 10.76 5.37 -11.63
C LYS A 93 9.26 5.06 -11.63
N PRO A 94 8.61 4.99 -12.81
CA PRO A 94 7.18 4.72 -12.90
C PRO A 94 6.71 3.46 -12.16
N ARG A 95 7.54 2.42 -12.10
CA ARG A 95 7.22 1.14 -11.43
C ARG A 95 7.02 1.25 -9.91
N ARG A 96 7.47 2.34 -9.29
CA ARG A 96 7.34 2.60 -7.85
C ARG A 96 6.35 3.74 -7.57
N THR A 97 5.58 4.21 -8.55
CA THR A 97 4.63 5.31 -8.35
C THR A 97 3.61 5.02 -7.25
N LEU A 98 3.21 6.05 -6.50
CA LEU A 98 2.13 5.98 -5.50
C LEU A 98 0.73 6.16 -6.12
N HIS A 99 0.63 6.35 -7.44
CA HIS A 99 -0.63 6.43 -8.17
C HIS A 99 -1.11 5.05 -8.59
N LEU A 100 -2.00 4.46 -7.79
CA LEU A 100 -2.29 3.03 -7.87
C LEU A 100 -3.01 2.61 -9.15
N SER A 101 -3.77 3.52 -9.78
CA SER A 101 -4.44 3.21 -11.05
C SER A 101 -3.46 2.95 -12.19
N TRP A 102 -2.22 3.47 -12.09
CA TRP A 102 -1.18 3.23 -13.09
C TRP A 102 -0.81 1.74 -13.22
N TYR A 103 -0.88 0.98 -12.13
CA TYR A 103 -0.55 -0.45 -12.15
C TYR A 103 -1.57 -1.30 -12.91
N ALA A 104 -2.81 -0.85 -13.03
CA ALA A 104 -3.87 -1.55 -13.76
C ALA A 104 -4.05 -1.00 -15.18
N ASP A 105 -4.09 0.33 -15.31
CA ASP A 105 -4.49 1.00 -16.54
C ASP A 105 -3.34 1.68 -17.28
N GLY A 106 -2.16 1.82 -16.66
CA GLY A 106 -1.04 2.60 -17.20
C GLY A 106 -1.46 4.04 -17.54
N ASP A 107 -0.81 4.65 -18.53
CA ASP A 107 -1.21 5.96 -19.07
C ASP A 107 -2.18 5.82 -20.24
N THR A 108 -3.34 5.20 -19.99
CA THR A 108 -4.37 4.97 -21.00
C THR A 108 -5.64 5.74 -20.70
N ARG A 109 -6.52 5.86 -21.70
CA ARG A 109 -7.87 6.43 -21.50
C ARG A 109 -8.67 5.73 -20.40
N ARG A 110 -8.39 4.45 -20.11
CA ARG A 110 -9.05 3.70 -19.03
C ARG A 110 -8.74 4.30 -17.66
N ARG A 111 -7.53 4.81 -17.46
CA ARG A 111 -7.11 5.44 -16.21
C ARG A 111 -8.02 6.62 -15.84
N GLY A 112 -8.38 7.46 -16.81
CA GLY A 112 -9.30 8.58 -16.57
C GLY A 112 -10.66 8.15 -16.03
N ALA A 113 -11.20 7.02 -16.52
CA ALA A 113 -12.45 6.46 -16.04
C ALA A 113 -12.31 5.89 -14.61
N SER A 114 -11.20 5.21 -14.31
CA SER A 114 -10.89 4.70 -12.97
C SER A 114 -10.78 5.83 -11.94
N LEU A 115 -10.14 6.95 -12.30
CA LEU A 115 -10.05 8.13 -11.45
C LEU A 115 -11.43 8.77 -11.21
N ALA A 116 -12.27 8.87 -12.25
CA ALA A 116 -13.63 9.40 -12.12
C ALA A 116 -14.51 8.53 -11.21
N ALA A 117 -14.43 7.20 -11.35
CA ALA A 117 -15.14 6.25 -10.52
C ALA A 117 -14.70 6.35 -9.05
N LEU A 118 -13.39 6.44 -8.78
CA LEU A 118 -12.87 6.59 -7.42
C LEU A 118 -13.30 7.93 -6.77
N ARG A 119 -13.31 9.03 -7.53
CA ARG A 119 -13.85 10.31 -7.04
C ARG A 119 -15.34 10.20 -6.68
N ARG A 120 -16.15 9.50 -7.48
CA ARG A 120 -17.57 9.27 -7.17
C ARG A 120 -17.70 8.46 -5.89
N PHE A 121 -16.95 7.36 -5.77
CA PHE A 121 -16.94 6.52 -4.58
C PHE A 121 -16.60 7.31 -3.30
N TYR A 122 -15.59 8.18 -3.34
CA TYR A 122 -15.28 9.07 -2.22
C TYR A 122 -16.45 9.98 -1.84
N ARG A 123 -17.09 10.63 -2.83
CA ARG A 123 -18.23 11.52 -2.58
C ARG A 123 -19.43 10.81 -1.97
N GLU A 124 -19.73 9.59 -2.42
CA GLU A 124 -20.80 8.74 -1.85
C GLU A 124 -20.59 8.43 -0.36
N HIS A 125 -19.33 8.46 0.08
CA HIS A 125 -18.94 8.25 1.46
C HIS A 125 -18.55 9.54 2.21
N GLY A 126 -18.87 10.71 1.64
CA GLY A 126 -18.67 12.01 2.28
C GLY A 126 -17.21 12.46 2.36
N PHE A 127 -16.33 11.92 1.50
CA PHE A 127 -14.92 12.31 1.41
C PHE A 127 -14.66 13.08 0.11
N ALA A 128 -13.83 14.12 0.20
CA ALA A 128 -13.38 14.92 -0.92
C ALA A 128 -11.88 15.20 -0.75
N PRO A 129 -11.00 14.63 -1.60
CA PRO A 129 -9.59 14.99 -1.63
C PRO A 129 -9.37 16.47 -1.94
N ALA A 130 -8.16 16.97 -1.68
CA ALA A 130 -7.73 18.28 -2.18
C ALA A 130 -7.84 18.34 -3.72
N GLU A 131 -8.15 19.52 -4.27
CA GLU A 131 -8.44 19.68 -5.71
C GLU A 131 -7.24 19.32 -6.60
N ASP A 132 -6.02 19.54 -6.09
CA ASP A 132 -4.75 19.29 -6.74
C ASP A 132 -4.25 17.85 -6.61
N GLU A 133 -4.89 17.03 -5.78
CA GLU A 133 -4.52 15.62 -5.59
C GLU A 133 -5.38 14.68 -6.44
N LEU A 134 -4.70 13.68 -7.03
CA LEU A 134 -5.39 12.59 -7.71
C LEU A 134 -5.99 11.62 -6.68
N PRO A 135 -7.20 11.10 -6.92
CA PRO A 135 -7.91 10.24 -5.97
C PRO A 135 -7.19 8.90 -5.72
N ASP A 136 -6.35 8.45 -6.66
CA ASP A 136 -5.63 7.18 -6.61
C ASP A 136 -4.22 7.31 -6.01
N PHE A 137 -3.82 8.50 -5.58
CA PHE A 137 -2.62 8.70 -4.81
C PHE A 137 -2.76 7.95 -3.48
N LEU A 138 -1.83 7.04 -3.18
CA LEU A 138 -1.96 6.13 -2.04
C LEU A 138 -2.20 6.86 -0.70
N PRO A 139 -1.50 7.96 -0.35
CA PRO A 139 -1.83 8.76 0.84
C PRO A 139 -3.29 9.21 0.91
N VAL A 140 -3.88 9.68 -0.19
CA VAL A 140 -5.31 10.09 -0.26
C VAL A 140 -6.24 8.90 -0.02
N LEU A 141 -5.93 7.75 -0.62
CA LEU A 141 -6.71 6.53 -0.39
C LEU A 141 -6.63 6.05 1.06
N LEU A 142 -5.46 6.21 1.70
CA LEU A 142 -5.26 5.86 3.11
C LEU A 142 -5.95 6.84 4.06
N GLU A 143 -5.97 8.13 3.72
CA GLU A 143 -6.75 9.15 4.42
C GLU A 143 -8.24 8.80 4.40
N PHE A 144 -8.78 8.53 3.20
CA PHE A 144 -10.15 8.04 3.04
C PHE A 144 -10.44 6.82 3.92
N ALA A 145 -9.56 5.81 3.85
CA ALA A 145 -9.72 4.56 4.59
C ALA A 145 -9.63 4.73 6.12
N ALA A 146 -8.92 5.75 6.59
CA ALA A 146 -8.85 6.10 8.00
C ALA A 146 -10.11 6.85 8.49
N GLN A 147 -10.73 7.66 7.62
CA GLN A 147 -11.88 8.52 7.97
C GLN A 147 -13.25 7.84 7.81
N VAL A 148 -13.45 7.00 6.79
CA VAL A 148 -14.77 6.42 6.49
C VAL A 148 -15.30 5.56 7.62
N ARG A 149 -16.51 5.78 8.15
CA ARG A 149 -16.99 5.11 9.38
C ARG A 149 -17.10 3.59 9.28
N ASP A 150 -17.45 3.08 8.12
CA ASP A 150 -17.61 1.65 7.88
C ASP A 150 -16.24 1.02 7.52
N PRO A 151 -15.71 0.10 8.34
CA PRO A 151 -14.44 -0.58 8.04
C PRO A 151 -14.50 -1.45 6.77
N GLU A 152 -15.66 -2.00 6.41
CA GLU A 152 -15.79 -2.82 5.19
C GLU A 152 -15.64 -1.97 3.93
N VAL A 153 -16.11 -0.71 3.97
CA VAL A 153 -15.91 0.25 2.89
C VAL A 153 -14.43 0.58 2.72
N ALA A 154 -13.71 0.82 3.82
CA ALA A 154 -12.27 1.05 3.80
C ALA A 154 -11.50 -0.16 3.26
N ASP A 155 -11.86 -1.36 3.72
CA ASP A 155 -11.23 -2.62 3.31
C ASP A 155 -11.45 -2.89 1.82
N ARG A 156 -12.68 -2.68 1.32
CA ARG A 156 -13.02 -2.82 -0.10
C ARG A 156 -12.24 -1.84 -0.98
N ALA A 157 -12.14 -0.58 -0.57
CA ALA A 157 -11.42 0.45 -1.33
C ALA A 157 -9.94 0.09 -1.51
N LEU A 158 -9.27 -0.31 -0.43
CA LEU A 158 -7.87 -0.74 -0.46
C LEU A 158 -7.69 -2.09 -1.17
N ALA A 159 -8.62 -3.03 -1.00
CA ALA A 159 -8.58 -4.33 -1.67
C ALA A 159 -8.70 -4.20 -3.21
N GLY A 160 -9.41 -3.19 -3.72
CA GLY A 160 -9.43 -2.83 -5.15
C GLY A 160 -8.06 -2.55 -5.74
N PHE A 161 -7.13 -2.07 -4.92
CA PHE A 161 -5.75 -1.76 -5.33
C PHE A 161 -4.72 -2.77 -4.83
N ARG A 162 -5.14 -3.92 -4.28
CA ARG A 162 -4.24 -4.94 -3.70
C ARG A 162 -3.10 -5.33 -4.64
N ALA A 163 -3.40 -5.64 -5.91
CA ALA A 163 -2.38 -6.05 -6.87
C ALA A 163 -1.33 -4.95 -7.13
N GLY A 164 -1.77 -3.68 -7.20
CA GLY A 164 -0.88 -2.53 -7.30
C GLY A 164 -0.02 -2.34 -6.06
N LEU A 165 -0.60 -2.49 -4.87
CA LEU A 165 0.13 -2.43 -3.59
C LEU A 165 1.18 -3.54 -3.45
N GLU A 166 0.84 -4.78 -3.85
CA GLU A 166 1.76 -5.92 -3.82
C GLU A 166 2.91 -5.71 -4.82
N LEU A 167 2.62 -5.22 -6.02
CA LEU A 167 3.64 -4.89 -7.02
C LEU A 167 4.54 -3.73 -6.58
N LEU A 168 3.96 -2.67 -5.99
CA LEU A 168 4.71 -1.57 -5.39
C LEU A 168 5.63 -2.07 -4.28
N HIS A 169 5.11 -2.85 -3.32
CA HIS A 169 5.89 -3.43 -2.23
C HIS A 169 7.05 -4.31 -2.73
N HIS A 170 6.80 -5.11 -3.78
CA HIS A 170 7.83 -5.90 -4.44
C HIS A 170 8.92 -5.02 -5.07
N ASN A 171 8.52 -4.01 -5.85
CA ASN A 171 9.46 -3.11 -6.54
C ASN A 171 10.30 -2.27 -5.55
N LEU A 172 9.73 -1.87 -4.41
CA LEU A 172 10.46 -1.17 -3.35
C LEU A 172 11.52 -2.06 -2.68
N GLY A 173 11.33 -3.38 -2.68
CA GLY A 173 12.32 -4.34 -2.19
C GLY A 173 13.63 -4.36 -2.99
N GLY A 174 13.60 -3.92 -4.26
CA GLY A 174 14.79 -3.85 -5.10
C GLY A 174 15.72 -2.66 -4.81
N VAL A 175 15.32 -1.73 -3.92
CA VAL A 175 16.08 -0.50 -3.63
C VAL A 175 16.26 -0.23 -2.13
N GLU A 176 16.02 -1.23 -1.28
CA GLU A 176 16.31 -1.20 0.16
C GLU A 176 15.85 0.08 0.89
N THR A 177 14.63 0.54 0.59
CA THR A 177 14.05 1.76 1.18
C THR A 177 13.07 1.44 2.32
N ALA A 178 13.09 2.24 3.39
CA ALA A 178 12.16 2.13 4.50
C ALA A 178 10.69 2.30 4.06
N TYR A 179 10.41 3.01 2.97
CA TYR A 179 9.05 3.15 2.44
C TYR A 179 8.39 1.81 2.07
N ARG A 180 9.19 0.75 1.84
CA ARG A 180 8.67 -0.61 1.64
C ARG A 180 7.83 -1.09 2.82
N ASP A 181 8.28 -0.75 4.03
CA ASP A 181 7.66 -1.17 5.29
C ASP A 181 6.32 -0.46 5.50
N ALA A 182 6.19 0.80 5.09
CA ALA A 182 4.90 1.50 5.08
C ALA A 182 3.88 0.79 4.17
N VAL A 183 4.26 0.40 2.96
CA VAL A 183 3.37 -0.37 2.07
C VAL A 183 3.08 -1.77 2.62
N GLY A 184 4.08 -2.41 3.25
CA GLY A 184 3.91 -3.70 3.95
C GLY A 184 2.89 -3.61 5.09
N ALA A 185 2.95 -2.55 5.89
CA ALA A 185 1.99 -2.30 6.95
C ALA A 185 0.57 -2.10 6.41
N VAL A 186 0.40 -1.38 5.30
CA VAL A 186 -0.90 -1.24 4.63
C VAL A 186 -1.45 -2.60 4.22
N LEU A 187 -0.64 -3.44 3.56
CA LEU A 187 -1.00 -4.79 3.16
C LEU A 187 -1.39 -5.68 4.36
N ALA A 188 -0.71 -5.53 5.49
CA ALA A 188 -1.02 -6.24 6.74
C ALA A 188 -2.38 -5.84 7.35
N THR A 189 -2.91 -4.66 6.99
CA THR A 189 -4.26 -4.25 7.42
C THR A 189 -5.39 -4.87 6.59
N LEU A 190 -5.07 -5.45 5.43
CA LEU A 190 -6.09 -5.96 4.52
C LEU A 190 -6.48 -7.41 4.87
N PRO A 191 -7.79 -7.75 4.83
CA PRO A 191 -8.22 -9.13 4.96
C PRO A 191 -7.66 -9.98 3.81
N ALA A 192 -7.47 -11.28 4.07
CA ALA A 192 -7.07 -12.22 3.03
C ALA A 192 -8.05 -12.13 1.84
N PRO A 193 -7.57 -12.22 0.60
CA PRO A 193 -8.46 -12.23 -0.55
C PRO A 193 -9.45 -13.39 -0.40
N PRO A 194 -10.76 -13.16 -0.67
CA PRO A 194 -11.70 -14.27 -0.78
C PRO A 194 -11.17 -15.32 -1.75
N ALA A 195 -11.38 -16.61 -1.45
CA ALA A 195 -10.90 -17.72 -2.29
C ALA A 195 -11.37 -17.65 -3.77
N HIS A 196 -12.41 -16.84 -4.04
CA HIS A 196 -12.99 -16.58 -5.35
C HIS A 196 -13.25 -15.08 -5.59
N ALA A 197 -12.40 -14.19 -5.06
CA ALA A 197 -12.59 -12.76 -5.24
C ALA A 197 -12.48 -12.39 -6.72
N ALA A 198 -13.59 -11.94 -7.32
CA ALA A 198 -13.49 -11.05 -8.47
C ALA A 198 -12.66 -9.83 -8.02
N PRO A 199 -11.79 -9.29 -8.88
CA PRO A 199 -11.07 -8.06 -8.56
C PRO A 199 -12.09 -7.01 -8.15
N ALA A 200 -11.88 -6.37 -6.99
CA ALA A 200 -12.88 -5.49 -6.41
C ALA A 200 -13.23 -4.39 -7.41
N GLU A 201 -14.43 -4.50 -7.98
CA GLU A 201 -14.97 -3.51 -8.89
C GLU A 201 -15.19 -2.24 -8.07
N LEU A 202 -14.41 -1.20 -8.36
CA LEU A 202 -14.80 0.15 -8.00
C LEU A 202 -16.21 0.37 -8.61
N PRO A 203 -17.21 0.79 -7.82
CA PRO A 203 -18.57 0.95 -8.35
C PRO A 203 -18.53 1.89 -9.58
N ASP A 204 -18.97 1.33 -10.71
CA ASP A 204 -18.92 1.79 -12.10
C ASP A 204 -17.56 2.30 -12.64
N ALA A 205 -16.51 1.48 -12.54
CA ALA A 205 -15.45 1.50 -13.55
C ALA A 205 -15.95 0.79 -14.83
N PRO A 206 -15.91 1.42 -16.02
CA PRO A 206 -16.25 0.72 -17.25
C PRO A 206 -15.21 -0.35 -17.55
N GLY A 207 -15.59 -1.61 -17.34
CA GLY A 207 -14.89 -2.79 -17.85
C GLY A 207 -13.82 -3.35 -16.93
N ASN A 208 -14.21 -4.44 -16.25
CA ASN A 208 -13.40 -5.57 -15.80
C ASN A 208 -11.90 -5.34 -15.60
N LEU A 209 -11.52 -5.39 -14.33
CA LEU A 209 -10.15 -5.65 -13.90
C LEU A 209 -9.73 -7.05 -14.37
N VAL A 210 -8.47 -7.14 -14.80
CA VAL A 210 -7.66 -8.24 -15.36
C VAL A 210 -7.92 -8.72 -16.80
N GLU A 211 -6.99 -8.33 -17.68
CA GLU A 211 -6.33 -9.24 -18.60
C GLU A 211 -4.83 -8.86 -18.64
N PHE A 212 -3.95 -9.72 -18.15
CA PHE A 212 -2.51 -9.55 -18.33
C PHE A 212 -2.20 -9.78 -19.81
N VAL A 213 -2.23 -8.73 -20.63
CA VAL A 213 -1.80 -8.79 -22.03
C VAL A 213 -0.41 -8.18 -22.15
N GLY A 214 0.58 -9.03 -22.40
CA GLY A 214 1.81 -8.64 -23.10
C GLY A 214 2.86 -7.91 -22.27
N LEU A 215 3.50 -8.61 -21.32
CA LEU A 215 4.94 -8.39 -21.14
C LEU A 215 5.67 -9.21 -22.21
N GLU A 216 5.63 -8.73 -23.45
CA GLU A 216 6.66 -9.11 -24.41
C GLU A 216 7.99 -8.54 -23.88
N PRO A 217 9.03 -9.36 -23.71
CA PRO A 217 10.34 -8.84 -23.33
C PRO A 217 10.80 -7.86 -24.41
N TYR A 218 11.11 -6.64 -23.99
CA TYR A 218 11.75 -5.63 -24.82
C TYR A 218 12.92 -6.28 -25.60
N PRO A 219 12.92 -6.31 -26.94
CA PRO A 219 14.04 -6.86 -27.66
C PRO A 219 15.24 -5.96 -27.39
N LEU A 220 16.27 -6.53 -26.75
CA LEU A 220 17.60 -5.91 -26.75
C LEU A 220 17.99 -5.79 -28.22
N ASN A 221 18.02 -4.55 -28.71
CA ASN A 221 18.51 -4.22 -30.03
C ASN A 221 20.00 -4.59 -30.09
N THR A 222 20.31 -5.82 -30.49
CA THR A 222 21.65 -6.21 -30.94
C THR A 222 21.70 -6.06 -32.46
N GLY A 223 21.71 -4.82 -32.93
CA GLY A 223 22.28 -4.45 -34.23
C GLY A 223 23.25 -3.31 -33.95
N GLY A 224 24.54 -3.38 -34.24
CA GLY A 224 25.26 -4.20 -35.21
C GLY A 224 26.12 -3.26 -36.04
N THR A 225 27.45 -3.37 -35.93
CA THR A 225 28.48 -2.81 -36.83
C THR A 225 29.82 -3.30 -36.26
N ARG A 226 30.74 -3.95 -36.96
CA ARG A 226 30.97 -4.25 -38.38
C ARG A 226 31.84 -5.50 -38.44
#